data_AF-A0AAV2D1G0-F1
#
_entry.id   AF-A0AAV2D1G0-F1
#
_cell.length_a   1.000
_cell.length_b   1.000
_cell.length_c   1.000
_cell.angle_alpha   90.00
_cell.angle_beta   90.00
_cell.angle_gamma   90.00
#
_symmetry.space_group_name_H-M   'P 1'
#
loop_
_entity.id
_entity.type
_entity.pdbx_description
1 polymer ?
#
loop_
_entity_poly.entity_id
_entity_poly.type
_entity_poly.pdbx_seq_one_letter_code
_entity_poly.pdbx_strand_id
1 'polypeptide(L)'
;METPQPHPKQALTTTPSPAAAAFLLSSVSSPITLKFVDLCYRVKLPTSASNTGSTIRRLISPHEKSTAAIEQRTILSGITGTASPGEILAVLGPSGSGKSTLLHALAGRRHRGGVVTGTILAAATTAASKKLSARQLARRTGFVAQDDVLFPHLTVRETLVFCALLRATYSSRDEKMAAAEWAIAELGLGIL
;
A
#
# COMPACT_ATOMS: atom_id res chain seq x y z
N MET A 1 -57.62 17.20 28.51
CA MET A 1 -56.50 17.67 27.67
C MET A 1 -55.26 17.01 28.22
N GLU A 2 -54.92 15.87 27.64
CA GLU A 2 -53.90 14.96 28.16
C GLU A 2 -52.54 15.36 27.57
N THR A 3 -51.58 15.65 28.43
CA THR A 3 -50.18 15.93 28.08
C THR A 3 -49.47 14.62 27.74
N PRO A 4 -48.80 14.49 26.58
CA PRO A 4 -48.05 13.28 26.28
C PRO A 4 -46.69 13.30 26.99
N GLN A 5 -46.44 12.25 27.77
CA GLN A 5 -45.16 11.88 28.37
C GLN A 5 -44.10 11.57 27.29
N PRO A 6 -42.82 11.95 27.46
CA PRO A 6 -41.76 11.58 26.53
C PRO A 6 -41.27 10.14 26.80
N HIS A 7 -41.32 9.31 25.77
CA HIS A 7 -40.74 7.96 25.79
C HIS A 7 -39.20 7.99 25.94
N PRO A 8 -38.59 7.01 26.64
CA PRO A 8 -37.15 6.97 26.85
C PRO A 8 -36.41 6.64 25.55
N LYS A 9 -35.37 7.43 25.24
CA LYS A 9 -34.42 7.18 24.15
C LYS A 9 -33.65 5.89 24.46
N GLN A 10 -33.95 4.81 23.74
CA GLN A 10 -33.12 3.61 23.75
C GLN A 10 -31.78 3.93 23.09
N ALA A 11 -30.71 3.93 23.88
CA ALA A 11 -29.34 3.99 23.40
C ALA A 11 -29.03 2.65 22.71
N LEU A 12 -29.05 2.63 21.38
CA LEU A 12 -28.58 1.51 20.56
C LEU A 12 -27.04 1.47 20.61
N THR A 13 -26.48 0.99 21.72
CA THR A 13 -25.07 0.55 21.77
C THR A 13 -25.00 -0.84 21.13
N THR A 14 -25.15 -0.87 19.81
CA THR A 14 -25.01 -2.10 19.04
C THR A 14 -23.53 -2.32 18.80
N THR A 15 -22.90 -3.12 19.65
CA THR A 15 -21.60 -3.72 19.33
C THR A 15 -21.69 -4.36 17.94
N PRO A 16 -20.80 -4.05 16.99
CA PRO A 16 -20.87 -4.64 15.66
C PRO A 16 -20.66 -6.15 15.76
N SER A 17 -21.53 -6.91 15.08
CA SER A 17 -21.50 -8.38 15.12
C SER A 17 -20.16 -8.93 14.61
N PRO A 18 -19.51 -9.86 15.33
CA PRO A 18 -18.26 -10.50 14.92
C PRO A 18 -18.37 -11.24 13.57
N ALA A 19 -19.59 -11.49 13.08
CA ALA A 19 -19.84 -12.07 11.78
C ALA A 19 -19.41 -11.16 10.61
N ALA A 20 -19.49 -9.84 10.75
CA ALA A 20 -19.07 -8.92 9.68
C ALA A 20 -17.54 -8.87 9.52
N ALA A 21 -16.82 -8.90 10.64
CA ALA A 21 -15.36 -9.02 10.68
C ALA A 21 -14.88 -10.37 10.15
N ALA A 22 -15.52 -11.45 10.61
CA ALA A 22 -15.26 -12.80 10.15
C ALA A 22 -15.51 -12.90 8.64
N PHE A 23 -16.60 -12.34 8.11
CA PHE A 23 -16.91 -12.38 6.68
C PHE A 23 -15.83 -11.72 5.80
N LEU A 24 -15.31 -10.56 6.20
CA LEU A 24 -14.25 -9.86 5.46
C LEU A 24 -12.91 -10.58 5.53
N LEU A 25 -12.59 -11.19 6.68
CA LEU A 25 -11.30 -11.82 6.93
C LEU A 25 -11.26 -13.30 6.50
N SER A 26 -12.37 -14.04 6.63
CA SER A 26 -12.47 -15.47 6.33
C SER A 26 -12.76 -15.76 4.87
N SER A 27 -13.47 -14.87 4.17
CA SER A 27 -13.91 -15.15 2.79
C SER A 27 -12.88 -14.71 1.74
N VAL A 28 -11.84 -13.95 2.10
CA VAL A 28 -11.04 -13.19 1.12
C VAL A 28 -9.56 -13.57 1.07
N SER A 29 -8.96 -14.15 2.12
CA SER A 29 -7.52 -14.42 2.10
C SER A 29 -7.15 -15.78 2.67
N SER A 30 -6.82 -16.71 1.78
CA SER A 30 -5.96 -17.84 2.15
C SER A 30 -4.67 -17.31 2.78
N PRO A 31 -4.10 -17.97 3.81
CA PRO A 31 -2.81 -17.59 4.35
C PRO A 31 -1.75 -17.57 3.25
N ILE A 32 -1.00 -16.48 3.12
CA ILE A 32 0.04 -16.31 2.10
C ILE A 32 1.38 -16.09 2.78
N THR A 33 2.38 -16.89 2.40
CA THR A 33 3.79 -16.58 2.66
C THR A 33 4.30 -15.66 1.55
N LEU A 34 4.77 -14.48 1.94
CA LEU A 34 5.44 -13.54 1.05
C LEU A 34 6.93 -13.84 1.04
N LYS A 35 7.49 -14.19 -0.12
CA LYS A 35 8.93 -14.39 -0.30
C LYS A 35 9.45 -13.47 -1.39
N PHE A 36 10.55 -12.81 -1.14
CA PHE A 36 11.23 -11.98 -2.13
C PHE A 36 12.68 -12.37 -2.23
N VAL A 37 13.19 -12.46 -3.45
CA VAL A 37 14.54 -12.95 -3.75
C VAL A 37 15.19 -12.01 -4.74
N ASP A 38 16.41 -11.58 -4.39
CA ASP A 38 17.27 -10.74 -5.21
C ASP A 38 16.54 -9.47 -5.72
N LEU A 39 15.74 -8.85 -4.83
CA LEU A 39 15.02 -7.64 -5.17
C LEU A 39 16.01 -6.49 -5.36
N CYS A 40 16.02 -5.96 -6.58
CA CYS A 40 16.73 -4.74 -6.92
C CYS A 40 15.76 -3.67 -7.40
N TYR A 41 16.06 -2.41 -7.10
CA TYR A 41 15.27 -1.28 -7.56
C TYR A 41 16.19 -0.17 -8.05
N ARG A 42 15.96 0.26 -9.29
CA ARG A 42 16.75 1.29 -9.97
C ARG A 42 15.85 2.42 -10.45
N VAL A 43 16.31 3.66 -10.32
CA VAL A 43 15.61 4.85 -10.79
C VAL A 43 16.44 5.51 -11.88
N LYS A 44 15.77 5.95 -12.95
CA LYS A 44 16.36 6.79 -13.98
C LYS A 44 16.26 8.25 -13.51
N LEU A 45 17.39 8.91 -13.36
CA LEU A 45 17.43 10.32 -13.02
C LEU A 45 17.64 11.11 -14.32
N PRO A 46 16.80 12.11 -14.63
CA PRO A 46 17.15 13.07 -15.66
C PRO A 46 18.41 13.79 -15.21
N THR A 47 19.44 13.76 -16.04
CA THR A 47 20.67 14.52 -15.86
C THR A 47 20.32 16.00 -15.91
N SER A 48 20.05 16.60 -14.75
CA SER A 48 20.10 18.05 -14.62
C SER A 48 21.57 18.41 -14.66
N ALA A 49 22.02 19.03 -15.76
CA ALA A 49 23.34 19.59 -15.86
C ALA A 49 23.49 20.66 -14.76
N SER A 50 23.98 20.28 -13.58
CA SER A 50 24.37 21.22 -12.55
C SER A 50 25.56 21.99 -13.07
N ASN A 51 25.29 23.20 -13.57
CA ASN A 51 26.28 24.12 -14.08
C ASN A 51 27.02 24.74 -12.87
N THR A 52 27.96 24.01 -12.29
CA THR A 52 28.85 24.52 -11.25
C THR A 52 30.24 23.92 -11.48
N GLY A 53 31.04 24.61 -12.29
CA GLY A 53 32.50 24.47 -12.26
C GLY A 53 33.21 23.78 -13.43
N SER A 54 32.66 23.69 -14.65
CA SER A 54 33.40 23.07 -15.77
C SER A 54 33.39 23.88 -17.08
N THR A 55 33.77 25.16 -17.03
CA THR A 55 33.88 26.01 -18.23
C THR A 55 35.12 25.72 -19.09
N ILE A 56 36.09 24.94 -18.59
CA ILE A 56 37.37 24.72 -19.29
C ILE A 56 37.38 23.42 -20.14
N ARG A 57 36.54 22.42 -19.82
CA ARG A 57 36.60 21.10 -20.50
C ARG A 57 35.97 21.08 -21.91
N ARG A 58 35.26 22.14 -22.31
CA ARG A 58 34.46 22.17 -23.55
C ARG A 58 35.24 22.63 -24.79
N LEU A 59 36.47 23.10 -24.63
CA LEU A 59 37.24 23.71 -25.71
C LEU A 59 38.24 22.75 -26.41
N ILE A 60 38.36 21.49 -25.97
CA ILE A 60 39.43 20.58 -26.44
C ILE A 60 38.89 19.25 -27.00
N SER A 61 37.62 19.15 -27.40
CA SER A 61 37.10 17.91 -28.01
C SER A 61 36.13 18.18 -29.16
N PRO A 62 36.56 18.05 -30.41
CA PRO A 62 35.65 18.06 -31.54
C PRO A 62 34.97 16.69 -31.67
N HIS A 63 33.63 16.73 -31.72
CA HIS A 63 32.76 15.67 -32.24
C HIS A 63 32.42 14.49 -31.31
N GLU A 64 31.56 14.72 -30.32
CA GLU A 64 30.69 13.66 -29.81
C GLU A 64 29.25 14.19 -29.61
N LYS A 65 28.29 13.57 -30.30
CA LYS A 65 26.86 13.84 -30.16
C LYS A 65 26.47 13.46 -28.72
N SER A 66 26.36 14.46 -27.86
CA SER A 66 25.86 14.32 -26.49
C SER A 66 24.37 13.91 -26.50
N THR A 67 24.08 12.64 -26.68
CA THR A 67 22.82 12.04 -26.23
C THR A 67 22.76 12.22 -24.72
N ALA A 68 21.73 12.92 -24.21
CA ALA A 68 21.57 13.16 -22.78
C ALA A 68 21.64 11.82 -22.02
N ALA A 69 22.75 11.58 -21.33
CA ALA A 69 23.00 10.32 -20.65
C ALA A 69 22.05 10.21 -19.45
N ILE A 70 21.08 9.29 -19.53
CA ILE A 70 20.18 8.98 -18.40
C ILE A 70 20.99 8.20 -17.37
N GLU A 71 21.33 8.84 -16.25
CA GLU A 71 22.02 8.18 -15.15
C GLU A 71 21.04 7.26 -14.41
N GLN A 72 21.43 6.00 -14.19
CA GLN A 72 20.65 5.04 -13.42
C GLN A 72 21.23 4.88 -12.02
N ARG A 73 20.42 5.19 -11.00
CA ARG A 73 20.80 5.02 -9.59
C ARG A 73 20.14 3.78 -9.02
N THR A 74 20.93 2.91 -8.40
CA THR A 74 20.43 1.75 -7.64
C THR A 74 20.07 2.19 -6.23
N ILE A 75 18.85 1.90 -5.79
CA ILE A 75 18.36 2.18 -4.42
C ILE A 75 18.35 0.90 -3.58
N LEU A 76 17.91 -0.22 -4.16
CA LEU A 76 17.90 -1.54 -3.53
C LEU A 76 18.79 -2.49 -4.32
N SER A 77 19.64 -3.25 -3.63
CA SER A 77 20.60 -4.18 -4.22
C SER A 77 20.49 -5.56 -3.55
N GLY A 78 19.89 -6.52 -4.26
CA GLY A 78 19.89 -7.94 -3.89
C GLY A 78 19.11 -8.30 -2.63
N ILE A 79 18.05 -7.56 -2.31
CA ILE A 79 17.30 -7.75 -1.06
C ILE A 79 16.50 -9.06 -1.10
N THR A 80 16.68 -9.92 -0.10
CA THR A 80 16.02 -11.22 0.01
C THR A 80 15.42 -11.39 1.40
N GLY A 81 14.26 -12.04 1.49
CA GLY A 81 13.58 -12.27 2.76
C GLY A 81 12.22 -12.93 2.59
N THR A 82 11.61 -13.26 3.73
CA THR A 82 10.32 -13.96 3.81
C THR A 82 9.50 -13.43 4.97
N ALA A 83 8.17 -13.42 4.81
CA ALA A 83 7.21 -13.20 5.87
C ALA A 83 6.10 -14.25 5.75
N SER A 84 5.92 -15.04 6.80
CA SER A 84 4.92 -16.09 6.87
C SER A 84 3.60 -15.56 7.49
N PRO A 85 2.47 -16.25 7.26
CA PRO A 85 1.19 -15.88 7.84
C PRO A 85 1.28 -15.77 9.37
N GLY A 86 0.76 -14.66 9.92
CA GLY A 86 0.80 -14.39 11.36
C GLY A 86 2.08 -13.73 11.86
N GLU A 87 3.09 -13.56 11.01
CA GLU A 87 4.33 -12.87 11.39
C GLU A 87 4.25 -11.36 11.15
N ILE A 88 4.93 -10.60 12.01
CA ILE A 88 5.18 -9.18 11.82
C ILE A 88 6.63 -9.01 11.36
N LEU A 89 6.81 -8.56 10.12
CA LEU A 89 8.13 -8.22 9.57
C LEU A 89 8.36 -6.71 9.69
N ALA A 90 9.40 -6.31 10.43
CA ALA A 90 9.81 -4.92 10.57
C ALA A 90 11.05 -4.62 9.71
N VAL A 91 11.03 -3.49 8.99
CA VAL A 91 12.17 -2.98 8.21
C VAL A 91 12.68 -1.70 8.86
N LEU A 92 13.88 -1.75 9.43
CA LEU A 92 14.49 -0.64 10.16
C LEU A 92 15.76 -0.12 9.45
N GLY A 93 16.08 1.15 9.66
CA GLY A 93 17.27 1.79 9.08
C GLY A 93 17.14 3.31 8.98
N PRO A 94 18.26 4.02 8.72
CA PRO A 94 18.31 5.48 8.70
C PRO A 94 17.45 6.07 7.57
N SER A 95 17.16 7.37 7.64
CA SER A 95 16.46 8.07 6.55
C SER A 95 17.22 7.91 5.23
N GLY A 96 16.51 7.71 4.12
CA GLY A 96 17.11 7.51 2.80
C GLY A 96 17.65 6.09 2.51
N SER A 97 17.61 5.15 3.45
CA SER A 97 18.12 3.77 3.22
C SER A 97 17.28 2.90 2.27
N GLY A 98 16.16 3.42 1.73
CA GLY A 98 15.31 2.69 0.80
C GLY A 98 14.17 1.86 1.43
N LYS A 99 13.87 2.03 2.73
CA LYS A 99 12.77 1.32 3.42
C LYS A 99 11.42 1.45 2.70
N SER A 100 10.99 2.70 2.46
CA SER A 100 9.73 2.97 1.75
C SER A 100 9.79 2.42 0.33
N THR A 101 10.95 2.46 -0.33
CA THR A 101 11.16 1.88 -1.66
C THR A 101 10.97 0.36 -1.66
N LEU A 102 11.47 -0.34 -0.64
CA LEU A 102 11.27 -1.78 -0.47
C LEU A 102 9.78 -2.10 -0.27
N LEU A 103 9.10 -1.39 0.63
CA LEU A 103 7.67 -1.58 0.88
C LEU A 103 6.82 -1.29 -0.35
N HIS A 104 7.15 -0.26 -1.14
CA HIS A 104 6.48 0.00 -2.42
C HIS A 104 6.68 -1.14 -3.42
N ALA A 105 7.90 -1.69 -3.54
CA ALA A 105 8.17 -2.82 -4.41
C ALA A 105 7.37 -4.06 -3.99
N LEU A 106 7.33 -4.36 -2.68
CA LEU A 106 6.55 -5.46 -2.09
C LEU A 106 5.03 -5.25 -2.16
N ALA A 107 4.56 -4.01 -2.30
CA ALA A 107 3.15 -3.71 -2.56
C ALA A 107 2.79 -3.71 -4.06
N GLY A 108 3.74 -4.04 -4.94
CA GLY A 108 3.54 -3.99 -6.39
C GLY A 108 3.40 -2.57 -6.95
N ARG A 109 3.84 -1.55 -6.20
CA ARG A 109 3.80 -0.14 -6.60
C ARG A 109 5.12 0.27 -7.22
N ARG A 110 5.06 0.94 -8.37
CA ARG A 110 6.22 1.52 -9.06
C ARG A 110 6.25 3.02 -8.84
N HIS A 111 6.99 3.48 -7.85
CA HIS A 111 7.20 4.90 -7.62
C HIS A 111 8.22 5.47 -8.63
N ARG A 112 8.14 6.76 -8.97
CA ARG A 112 9.16 7.55 -9.72
C ARG A 112 9.75 6.93 -11.00
N GLY A 113 8.98 6.14 -11.75
CA GLY A 113 9.46 5.50 -12.99
C GLY A 113 10.59 4.48 -12.77
N GLY A 114 10.77 4.00 -11.54
CA GLY A 114 11.79 3.02 -11.21
C GLY A 114 11.47 1.61 -11.73
N VAL A 115 12.52 0.84 -11.99
CA VAL A 115 12.46 -0.55 -12.44
C VAL A 115 12.76 -1.45 -11.25
N VAL A 116 11.79 -2.30 -10.90
CA VAL A 116 11.97 -3.41 -9.96
C VAL A 116 12.42 -4.64 -10.74
N THR A 117 13.52 -5.27 -10.33
CA THR A 117 13.97 -6.59 -10.80
C THR A 117 14.08 -7.56 -9.63
N GLY A 118 14.23 -8.84 -9.91
CA GLY A 118 14.13 -9.92 -8.92
C GLY A 118 12.78 -10.62 -8.97
N THR A 119 12.48 -11.40 -7.93
CA THR A 119 11.28 -12.23 -7.87
C THR A 119 10.53 -12.05 -6.56
N ILE A 120 9.24 -11.75 -6.65
CA ILE A 120 8.30 -11.75 -5.52
C ILE A 120 7.35 -12.93 -5.72
N LEU A 121 7.32 -13.79 -4.72
CA LEU A 121 6.54 -15.02 -4.66
C LEU A 121 5.49 -14.87 -3.55
N ALA A 122 4.27 -15.31 -3.86
CA ALA A 122 3.24 -15.51 -2.87
C ALA A 122 2.80 -16.98 -2.94
N ALA A 123 2.91 -17.69 -1.83
CA ALA A 123 2.56 -19.09 -1.77
C ALA A 123 1.49 -19.31 -0.69
N ALA A 124 0.44 -20.07 -1.01
CA ALA A 124 -0.50 -20.55 0.00
C ALA A 124 0.12 -21.67 0.87
N THR A 125 1.08 -22.41 0.29
CA THR A 125 1.88 -23.45 0.92
C THR A 125 3.30 -23.40 0.35
N THR A 126 4.32 -23.78 1.12
CA THR A 126 5.75 -23.68 0.75
C THR A 126 6.08 -24.38 -0.60
N ALA A 127 5.28 -25.37 -1.00
CA ALA A 127 5.46 -26.15 -2.22
C ALA A 127 4.93 -25.47 -3.51
N ALA A 128 3.99 -24.52 -3.42
CA ALA A 128 3.31 -23.93 -4.59
C ALA A 128 3.60 -22.43 -4.74
N SER A 129 4.89 -22.07 -4.78
CA SER A 129 5.32 -20.68 -4.96
C SER A 129 5.06 -20.18 -6.38
N LYS A 130 4.12 -19.25 -6.56
CA LYS A 130 3.86 -18.59 -7.85
C LYS A 130 4.51 -17.21 -7.89
N LYS A 131 5.23 -16.92 -8.96
CA LYS A 131 5.70 -15.56 -9.27
C LYS A 131 4.50 -14.65 -9.50
N LEU A 132 4.39 -13.60 -8.69
CA LEU A 132 3.34 -12.61 -8.83
C LEU A 132 3.80 -11.45 -9.70
N SER A 133 2.91 -11.02 -10.60
CA SER A 133 3.01 -9.71 -11.23
C SER A 133 2.73 -8.61 -10.20
N ALA A 134 3.31 -7.43 -10.39
CA ALA A 134 3.04 -6.24 -9.59
C ALA A 134 1.53 -5.95 -9.43
N ARG A 135 0.73 -6.17 -10.49
CA ARG A 135 -0.73 -5.99 -10.45
C ARG A 135 -1.44 -7.02 -9.57
N GLN A 136 -0.95 -8.26 -9.55
CA GLN A 136 -1.53 -9.33 -8.72
C GLN A 136 -1.20 -9.10 -7.25
N LEU A 137 0.02 -8.63 -6.98
CA LEU A 137 0.49 -8.27 -5.65
C LEU A 137 -0.36 -7.12 -5.07
N ALA A 138 -0.51 -6.02 -5.83
CA ALA A 138 -1.32 -4.88 -5.42
C ALA A 138 -2.81 -5.21 -5.16
N ARG A 139 -3.35 -6.26 -5.80
CA ARG A 139 -4.72 -6.76 -5.55
C ARG A 139 -4.84 -7.59 -4.28
N ARG A 140 -3.76 -8.22 -3.82
CA ARG A 140 -3.72 -9.10 -2.65
C ARG A 140 -3.21 -8.41 -1.39
N THR A 141 -2.58 -7.23 -1.51
CA THR A 141 -2.00 -6.48 -0.41
C THR A 141 -2.78 -5.20 -0.11
N GLY A 142 -2.97 -4.87 1.16
CA GLY A 142 -3.23 -3.50 1.60
C GLY A 142 -1.93 -2.71 1.67
N PHE A 143 -1.94 -1.42 1.33
CA PHE A 143 -0.78 -0.55 1.45
C PHE A 143 -1.22 0.79 2.04
N VAL A 144 -0.74 1.10 3.23
CA VAL A 144 -0.89 2.40 3.88
C VAL A 144 0.31 3.24 3.49
N ALA A 145 0.06 4.41 2.92
CA ALA A 145 1.11 5.32 2.49
C ALA A 145 1.65 6.12 3.69
N GLN A 146 2.81 6.74 3.51
CA GLN A 146 3.39 7.64 4.52
C GLN A 146 2.56 8.93 4.68
N ASP A 147 2.05 9.45 3.57
CA ASP A 147 1.19 10.64 3.56
C ASP A 147 -0.27 10.21 3.34
N ASP A 148 -1.18 10.82 4.10
CA ASP A 148 -2.61 10.58 3.97
C ASP A 148 -3.19 11.31 2.76
N VAL A 149 -3.88 10.56 1.89
CA VAL A 149 -4.58 11.10 0.73
C VAL A 149 -6.05 10.79 0.89
N LEU A 150 -6.77 11.73 1.49
CA LEU A 150 -8.20 11.63 1.79
C LEU A 150 -8.97 12.80 1.13
N PHE A 151 -10.27 12.61 0.92
CA PHE A 151 -11.13 13.70 0.45
C PHE A 151 -11.45 14.62 1.64
N PRO A 152 -11.05 15.91 1.59
CA PRO A 152 -11.19 16.80 2.75
C PRO A 152 -12.64 17.16 3.09
N HIS A 153 -13.57 16.87 2.18
CA HIS A 153 -14.99 17.16 2.31
C HIS A 153 -15.83 15.94 2.74
N LEU A 154 -15.19 14.79 2.98
CA LEU A 154 -15.87 13.59 3.47
C LEU A 154 -15.57 13.37 4.95
N THR A 155 -16.60 12.99 5.70
CA THR A 155 -16.44 12.47 7.05
C THR A 155 -15.69 11.14 7.06
N VAL A 156 -15.19 10.73 8.23
CA VAL A 156 -14.55 9.42 8.43
C VAL A 156 -15.48 8.30 7.97
N ARG A 157 -16.76 8.37 8.38
CA ARG A 157 -17.77 7.38 8.03
C ARG A 157 -18.01 7.33 6.52
N GLU A 158 -18.21 8.48 5.87
CA GLU A 158 -18.41 8.55 4.42
C GLU A 158 -17.20 8.00 3.65
N THR A 159 -15.99 8.31 4.10
CA THR A 159 -14.76 7.82 3.50
C THR A 159 -14.68 6.29 3.57
N LEU A 160 -14.93 5.70 4.74
CA LEU A 160 -14.87 4.24 4.92
C LEU A 160 -15.99 3.52 4.14
N VAL A 161 -17.20 4.06 4.14
CA VAL A 161 -18.30 3.54 3.32
C VAL A 161 -17.96 3.63 1.83
N PHE A 162 -17.45 4.76 1.36
CA PHE A 162 -17.02 4.95 -0.03
C PHE A 162 -15.95 3.91 -0.44
N CYS A 163 -14.93 3.70 0.41
CA CYS A 163 -13.92 2.67 0.17
C CYS A 163 -14.50 1.25 0.15
N ALA A 164 -15.41 0.91 1.07
CA ALA A 164 -16.04 -0.39 1.13
C ALA A 164 -16.88 -0.68 -0.13
N LEU A 165 -17.68 0.30 -0.57
CA LEU A 165 -18.52 0.19 -1.76
C LEU A 165 -17.71 -0.16 -3.02
N LEU A 166 -16.51 0.42 -3.18
CA LEU A 166 -15.65 0.23 -4.35
C LEU A 166 -14.79 -1.04 -4.29
N ARG A 167 -14.35 -1.47 -3.10
CA ARG A 167 -13.37 -2.56 -2.97
C ARG A 167 -14.02 -3.94 -2.81
N ALA A 168 -15.19 -4.03 -2.19
CA ALA A 168 -15.88 -5.29 -1.95
C ALA A 168 -16.86 -5.60 -3.10
N THR A 169 -16.37 -6.08 -4.24
CA THR A 169 -17.19 -6.24 -5.46
C THR A 169 -18.26 -7.33 -5.37
N TYR A 170 -18.09 -8.32 -4.49
CA TYR A 170 -18.96 -9.50 -4.39
C TYR A 170 -19.92 -9.49 -3.17
N SER A 171 -19.98 -8.36 -2.46
CA SER A 171 -20.78 -8.21 -1.24
C SER A 171 -22.03 -7.38 -1.50
N SER A 172 -23.10 -7.63 -0.73
CA SER A 172 -24.31 -6.79 -0.77
C SER A 172 -24.01 -5.38 -0.25
N ARG A 173 -24.88 -4.40 -0.56
CA ARG A 173 -24.70 -3.03 -0.06
C ARG A 173 -24.68 -2.99 1.46
N ASP A 174 -25.55 -3.76 2.10
CA ASP A 174 -25.70 -3.80 3.56
C ASP A 174 -24.46 -4.43 4.22
N GLU A 175 -23.91 -5.49 3.64
CA GLU A 175 -22.62 -6.06 4.09
C GLU A 175 -21.48 -5.05 4.02
N LYS A 176 -21.40 -4.26 2.95
CA LYS A 176 -20.36 -3.23 2.80
C LYS A 176 -20.51 -2.10 3.81
N MET A 177 -21.75 -1.72 4.13
CA MET A 177 -22.02 -0.73 5.17
C MET A 177 -21.67 -1.28 6.55
N ALA A 178 -22.07 -2.51 6.86
CA ALA A 178 -21.71 -3.18 8.12
C ALA A 178 -20.19 -3.34 8.28
N ALA A 179 -19.47 -3.63 7.20
CA ALA A 179 -18.01 -3.67 7.18
C ALA A 179 -17.36 -2.32 7.56
N ALA A 180 -17.89 -1.22 7.02
CA ALA A 180 -17.40 0.11 7.34
C ALA A 180 -17.68 0.47 8.81
N GLU A 181 -18.87 0.17 9.32
CA GLU A 181 -19.23 0.40 10.73
C GLU A 181 -18.37 -0.42 11.68
N TRP A 182 -18.11 -1.69 11.34
CA TRP A 182 -17.22 -2.53 12.12
C TRP A 182 -15.81 -1.92 12.18
N ALA A 183 -15.26 -1.47 11.05
CA ALA A 183 -13.95 -0.82 11.02
C ALA A 183 -13.90 0.47 11.85
N ILE A 184 -14.98 1.27 11.85
CA ILE A 184 -15.09 2.48 12.69
C ILE A 184 -15.02 2.13 14.17
N ALA A 185 -15.79 1.12 14.59
CA ALA A 185 -15.81 0.68 15.98
C ALA A 185 -14.47 0.08 16.42
N GLU A 186 -13.90 -0.81 15.61
CA GLU A 186 -12.63 -1.50 15.90
C GLU A 186 -11.47 -0.52 16.05
N LEU A 187 -11.43 0.52 15.21
CA LEU A 187 -10.40 1.56 15.25
C LEU A 187 -10.70 2.68 16.27
N GLY A 188 -11.82 2.62 17.00
CA GLY A 188 -12.20 3.63 17.99
C GLY A 188 -12.60 4.99 17.39
N LEU A 189 -13.08 5.00 16.15
CA LEU A 189 -13.41 6.22 15.39
C LEU A 189 -14.87 6.69 15.59
N GLY A 190 -15.65 6.00 16.42
CA GLY A 190 -17.10 6.22 16.58
C GLY A 190 -17.52 7.38 17.49
N ILE A 191 -16.59 8.22 17.97
CA ILE A 191 -16.85 9.28 18.96
C ILE A 191 -16.38 10.66 18.46
N LEU A 192 -16.72 11.01 17.23
CA LEU A 192 -16.54 12.36 16.68
C LEU A 192 -17.85 12.89 16.10
#